data_AF-A0A356BYW9-F1
#
_entry.id   AF-A0A356BYW9-F1
#
_cell.length_a   1.000
_cell.length_b   1.000
_cell.length_c   1.000
_cell.angle_alpha   90.00
_cell.angle_beta   90.00
_cell.angle_gamma   90.00
#
_symmetry.space_group_name_H-M   'P 1'
#
loop_
_entity.id
_entity.type
_entity.pdbx_description
1 polymer ?
#
loop_
_entity_poly.entity_id
_entity_poly.type
_entity_poly.pdbx_seq_one_letter_code
_entity_poly.pdbx_strand_id
1 'polypeptide(L)'
;FNLHTIIRLPGSVFSPYTSITTNILFFDNAKKTDQVWYYRVDMPEGFKHFSKTKPMELKHFEGAISWWKEREDIQDEETQTF
;
A
#
# COMPACT_ATOMS: atom_id res chain seq x y z
N PHE A 1 -18.54 7.91 -7.44
CA PHE A 1 -17.13 7.54 -7.57
C PHE A 1 -17.01 6.02 -7.57
N ASN A 2 -16.10 5.50 -8.38
CA ASN A 2 -15.66 4.11 -8.42
C ASN A 2 -14.34 4.04 -7.67
N LEU A 3 -14.38 3.67 -6.39
CA LEU A 3 -13.17 3.41 -5.59
C LEU A 3 -12.70 2.00 -5.91
N HIS A 4 -11.69 1.88 -6.77
CA HIS A 4 -11.27 0.57 -7.26
C HIS A 4 -10.07 0.01 -6.52
N THR A 5 -9.26 0.83 -5.85
CA THR A 5 -8.05 0.34 -5.17
C THR A 5 -7.68 1.18 -3.95
N ILE A 6 -7.28 0.51 -2.87
CA ILE A 6 -6.68 1.10 -1.67
C ILE A 6 -5.31 0.46 -1.45
N ILE A 7 -4.26 1.27 -1.42
CA ILE A 7 -2.91 0.82 -1.05
C ILE A 7 -2.62 1.27 0.38
N ARG A 8 -2.34 0.31 1.26
CA ARG A 8 -1.91 0.57 2.64
C ARG A 8 -0.38 0.71 2.67
N LEU A 9 0.10 1.83 3.20
CA LEU A 9 1.53 2.07 3.35
C LEU A 9 2.02 1.61 4.74
N PRO A 10 3.29 1.21 4.85
CA PRO A 10 3.90 0.95 6.16
C PRO A 10 3.83 2.17 7.07
N GLY A 11 3.94 1.93 8.37
CA GLY A 11 4.12 3.02 9.33
C GLY A 11 5.40 3.80 9.04
N SER A 12 5.52 5.01 9.60
CA SER A 12 6.72 5.87 9.53
C SER A 12 7.14 6.38 8.16
N VAL A 13 6.38 6.13 7.08
CA VAL A 13 6.68 6.66 5.73
C VAL A 13 6.85 8.19 5.72
N PHE A 14 6.09 8.90 6.57
CA PHE A 14 6.17 10.35 6.72
C PHE A 14 7.06 10.81 7.89
N SER A 15 8.00 9.98 8.32
CA SER A 15 8.98 10.34 9.36
C SER A 15 9.85 11.53 8.89
N PRO A 16 10.13 12.53 9.76
CA PRO A 16 9.89 12.55 11.21
C PRO A 16 8.54 13.16 11.64
N TYR A 17 7.68 13.54 10.70
CA TYR A 17 6.45 14.28 11.01
C TYR A 17 5.40 13.42 11.70
N THR A 18 5.33 12.12 11.37
CA THR A 18 4.43 11.17 12.01
C THR A 18 4.84 9.72 11.78
N SER A 19 4.48 8.83 12.70
CA SER A 19 4.66 7.37 12.61
C SER A 19 3.42 6.62 12.16
N ILE A 20 2.28 7.31 11.95
CA ILE A 20 1.01 6.66 11.59
C ILE A 20 1.12 5.91 10.26
N THR A 21 0.37 4.82 10.15
CA THR A 21 0.09 4.16 8.87
C THR A 21 -0.88 4.99 8.06
N THR A 22 -0.69 5.05 6.75
CA THR A 22 -1.51 5.85 5.84
C THR A 22 -1.95 5.04 4.63
N ASN A 23 -2.93 5.55 3.89
CA ASN A 23 -3.51 4.85 2.76
C ASN A 23 -3.58 5.77 1.54
N ILE A 24 -3.39 5.20 0.35
CA ILE A 24 -3.61 5.86 -0.93
C ILE A 24 -4.89 5.29 -1.54
N LEU A 25 -5.86 6.16 -1.82
CA LEU A 25 -7.15 5.79 -2.38
C LEU A 25 -7.17 6.17 -3.86
N PHE A 26 -7.43 5.19 -4.73
CA PHE A 26 -7.55 5.39 -6.17
C PHE A 26 -9.01 5.23 -6.60
N PHE A 27 -9.58 6.31 -7.12
CA PHE A 27 -10.98 6.36 -7.52
C PHE A 27 -11.20 7.24 -8.75
N ASP A 28 -12.26 6.94 -9.50
CA ASP A 28 -12.70 7.71 -10.68
C ASP A 28 -14.21 7.98 -10.66
N ASN A 29 -14.73 8.62 -11.72
CA ASN A 29 -16.15 8.94 -11.90
C ASN A 29 -16.86 8.13 -12.98
N ALA A 30 -16.25 7.06 -13.50
CA ALA A 30 -16.79 6.29 -14.61
C ALA A 30 -18.04 5.49 -14.21
N LYS A 31 -18.07 4.95 -12.98
CA LYS A 31 -19.22 4.17 -12.47
C LYS A 31 -19.35 4.22 -10.94
N LYS A 32 -20.32 3.47 -10.40
CA LYS A 32 -20.37 3.14 -8.97
C LYS A 32 -19.34 2.06 -8.64
N THR A 33 -18.85 2.05 -7.40
CA THR A 33 -17.97 1.01 -6.89
C THR A 33 -18.68 -0.34 -6.87
N ASP A 34 -18.09 -1.34 -7.52
CA ASP A 34 -18.54 -2.74 -7.43
C ASP A 34 -17.58 -3.57 -6.55
N GLN A 35 -16.27 -3.42 -6.78
CA GLN A 35 -15.20 -4.14 -6.07
C GLN A 35 -14.08 -3.17 -5.73
N VAL A 36 -13.49 -3.36 -4.54
CA VAL A 36 -12.31 -2.61 -4.08
C VAL A 36 -11.16 -3.58 -3.91
N TRP A 37 -10.04 -3.31 -4.55
CA TRP A 37 -8.82 -4.07 -4.35
C TRP A 37 -8.00 -3.49 -3.20
N TYR A 38 -7.41 -4.35 -2.39
CA TYR A 38 -6.50 -3.96 -1.31
C TYR A 38 -5.10 -4.48 -1.60
N TYR A 39 -4.10 -3.62 -1.38
CA TYR A 39 -2.71 -4.02 -1.41
C TYR A 39 -1.99 -3.44 -0.20
N ARG A 40 -1.25 -4.27 0.53
CA ARG A 40 -0.38 -3.82 1.61
C ARG A 40 1.05 -3.77 1.10
N VAL A 41 1.65 -2.58 1.14
CA VAL A 41 3.09 -2.47 0.94
C VAL A 41 3.76 -2.83 2.26
N ASP A 42 4.60 -3.85 2.24
CA ASP A 42 5.33 -4.29 3.43
C ASP A 42 6.60 -3.47 3.66
N MET A 43 7.13 -3.56 4.88
CA MET A 43 8.40 -2.94 5.21
C MET A 43 9.53 -3.62 4.40
N PRO A 44 10.43 -2.86 3.75
CA PRO A 44 11.54 -3.45 3.01
C PRO A 44 12.44 -4.29 3.92
N GLU A 45 13.10 -5.30 3.35
CA GLU A 45 14.01 -6.17 4.12
C GLU A 45 15.11 -5.34 4.83
N GLY A 46 15.31 -5.62 6.11
CA GLY A 46 16.27 -4.89 6.94
C GLY A 46 15.78 -3.53 7.47
N PHE A 47 14.56 -3.11 7.13
CA PHE A 47 13.96 -1.90 7.68
C PHE A 47 13.05 -2.25 8.86
N LYS A 48 13.24 -1.56 9.99
CA LYS A 48 12.27 -1.57 11.10
C LYS A 48 11.30 -0.38 11.04
N HIS A 49 11.74 0.71 10.46
CA HIS A 49 10.99 1.94 10.22
C HIS A 49 11.70 2.78 9.17
N PHE A 50 10.95 3.65 8.48
CA PHE A 50 11.50 4.71 7.64
C PHE A 50 11.92 5.91 8.50
N SER A 51 12.91 6.65 8.00
CA SER A 51 13.43 7.84 8.67
C SER A 51 13.91 8.87 7.65
N LYS A 52 14.28 10.07 8.13
CA LYS A 52 14.85 11.12 7.28
C LYS A 52 16.08 10.65 6.49
N THR A 53 16.90 9.76 7.07
CA THR A 53 18.11 9.22 6.42
C THR A 53 17.88 7.90 5.69
N LYS A 54 16.71 7.28 5.88
CA LYS A 54 16.28 6.04 5.22
C LYS A 54 14.82 6.18 4.79
N PRO A 55 14.53 7.01 3.78
CA PRO A 55 13.16 7.30 3.36
C PRO A 55 12.56 6.13 2.57
N MET A 56 11.25 6.21 2.33
CA MET A 56 10.62 5.34 1.34
C MET A 56 11.07 5.76 -0.08
N GLU A 57 11.40 4.79 -0.91
CA GLU A 57 11.87 4.97 -2.28
C GLU A 57 10.90 4.28 -3.26
N LEU A 58 10.97 4.66 -4.54
CA LEU A 58 10.11 4.09 -5.59
C LEU A 58 10.22 2.56 -5.69
N LYS A 59 11.41 2.00 -5.49
CA LYS A 59 11.65 0.55 -5.52
C LYS A 59 10.80 -0.22 -4.50
N HIS A 60 10.41 0.41 -3.39
CA HIS A 60 9.56 -0.23 -2.39
C HIS A 60 8.11 -0.42 -2.88
N PHE A 61 7.73 0.19 -4.01
CA PHE A 61 6.42 0.01 -4.65
C PHE A 61 6.45 -1.02 -5.78
N GLU A 62 7.60 -1.62 -6.13
CA GLU A 62 7.71 -2.53 -7.29
C GLU A 62 6.71 -3.70 -7.22
N GLY A 63 6.50 -4.28 -6.03
CA GLY A 63 5.48 -5.31 -5.82
C GLY A 63 4.07 -4.81 -6.13
N ALA A 64 3.70 -3.64 -5.60
CA ALA A 64 2.39 -3.03 -5.85
C ALA A 64 2.18 -2.67 -7.33
N ILE A 65 3.22 -2.18 -8.00
CA ILE A 65 3.19 -1.84 -9.43
C ILE A 65 3.01 -3.10 -10.29
N SER A 66 3.69 -4.19 -9.92
CA SER A 66 3.59 -5.47 -10.62
C SER A 66 2.19 -6.08 -10.45
N TRP A 67 1.71 -6.16 -9.20
CA TRP A 67 0.36 -6.61 -8.88
C TRP A 67 -0.75 -5.75 -9.51
N TRP A 68 -0.52 -4.44 -9.69
CA TRP A 68 -1.53 -3.55 -10.27
C TRP A 68 -1.99 -4.00 -11.67
N LYS A 69 -1.10 -4.64 -12.45
CA LYS A 69 -1.38 -5.14 -13.79
C LYS A 69 -2.20 -6.44 -13.78
N GLU A 70 -2.02 -7.26 -12.75
CA GLU A 70 -2.64 -8.57 -12.58
C GLU A 70 -3.14 -8.68 -11.15
N ARG A 71 -4.26 -8.01 -10.86
CA ARG A 71 -4.80 -7.91 -9.50
C ARG A 71 -5.38 -9.24 -9.06
N GLU A 72 -4.70 -9.86 -8.11
CA GLU A 72 -5.12 -11.08 -7.43
C GLU A 72 -5.24 -10.85 -5.93
N ASP A 73 -6.01 -11.70 -5.26
CA ASP A 73 -6.12 -11.65 -3.80
C ASP A 73 -4.81 -12.14 -3.18
N ILE A 74 -4.24 -11.32 -2.28
CA ILE A 74 -3.01 -11.64 -1.57
C ILE A 74 -3.38 -11.98 -0.15
N GLN A 75 -3.07 -13.21 0.28
CA GLN A 75 -3.28 -13.61 1.67
C GLN A 75 -2.34 -12.83 2.58
N ASP A 76 -2.90 -12.21 3.62
CA ASP A 76 -2.14 -11.61 4.69
C ASP A 76 -1.53 -12.70 5.57
N GLU A 77 -0.20 -12.87 5.50
CA GLU A 77 0.51 -13.90 6.27
C GLU A 77 0.42 -13.69 7.80
N GLU A 78 0.20 -12.45 8.26
CA GLU A 78 0.12 -12.15 9.70
C GLU A 78 -1.26 -12.44 10.28
N THR A 79 -2.33 -12.13 9.54
CA THR A 79 -3.72 -12.31 10.00
C THR A 79 -4.42 -13.52 9.39
N GLN A 80 -3.77 -14.22 8.46
CA GLN A 80 -4.30 -15.34 7.68
C GLN A 80 -5.60 -15.02 6.91
N THR A 81 -5.89 -13.74 6.69
CA THR A 81 -7.06 -13.24 5.96
C THR A 81 -6.71 -12.91 4.51
N PHE A 82 -7.65 -13.10 3.60
CA PHE A 82 -7.55 -12.61 2.22
C PHE A 82 -8.14 -11.20 2.10
#